data_AF-A0A3C0UD08-F1
#
_entry.id   AF-A0A3C0UD08-F1
#
_cell.length_a   1.000
_cell.length_b   1.000
_cell.length_c   1.000
_cell.angle_alpha   90.00
_cell.angle_beta   90.00
_cell.angle_gamma   90.00
#
_symmetry.space_group_name_H-M   'P 1'
#
loop_
_entity.id
_entity.type
_entity.pdbx_description
1 polymer ?
#
loop_
_entity_poly.entity_id
_entity_poly.type
_entity_poly.pdbx_seq_one_letter_code
_entity_poly.pdbx_strand_id
1 'polypeptide(L)' 'IYRTSRLVSALTGIAVPPNKAVVGDNAFAHESGIHQHGVLNNPLTYEIINPETVGVSRNSIILGKH' A
#
# COMPACT_ATOMS: atom_id res chain seq x y z
N ILE A 1 0.25 12.10 -4.06
CA ILE A 1 0.55 11.41 -5.34
C ILE A 1 -0.53 10.39 -5.69
N TYR A 2 -1.01 9.60 -4.72
CA TYR A 2 -2.03 8.57 -4.91
C TYR A 2 -3.28 9.07 -5.66
N ARG A 3 -3.89 10.19 -5.23
CA ARG A 3 -5.05 10.78 -5.91
C ARG A 3 -4.80 11.11 -7.38
N THR A 4 -3.64 11.68 -7.68
CA THR A 4 -3.24 12.00 -9.07
C THR A 4 -3.10 10.74 -9.90
N SER A 5 -2.50 9.68 -9.36
CA SER A 5 -2.40 8.37 -10.03
C SER A 5 -3.79 7.81 -10.37
N ARG A 6 -4.74 7.89 -9.44
CA ARG A 6 -6.14 7.46 -9.66
C ARG A 6 -6.85 8.30 -10.71
N LEU A 7 -6.64 9.62 -10.70
CA LEU A 7 -7.19 10.50 -11.73
C LEU A 7 -6.65 10.15 -13.12
N VAL A 8 -5.33 9.98 -13.27
CA VAL A 8 -4.72 9.61 -14.57
C VAL A 8 -5.23 8.25 -15.04
N SER A 9 -5.32 7.27 -14.14
CA SER A 9 -5.90 5.95 -14.46
C SER A 9 -7.34 6.06 -14.97
N ALA A 10 -8.18 6.87 -14.31
CA ALA A 10 -9.55 7.11 -14.73
C ALA A 10 -9.66 7.83 -16.09
N LEU A 11 -8.78 8.80 -16.35
CA LEU A 11 -8.78 9.57 -17.62
C LEU A 11 -8.23 8.76 -18.80
N THR A 12 -7.29 7.85 -18.55
CA THR A 12 -6.61 7.08 -19.61
C THR A 12 -7.22 5.70 -19.84
N GLY A 13 -8.02 5.19 -18.90
CA GLY A 13 -8.50 3.81 -18.90
C GLY A 13 -7.43 2.77 -18.55
N ILE A 14 -6.19 3.19 -18.27
CA ILE A 14 -5.10 2.28 -17.91
C ILE A 14 -5.16 2.03 -16.41
N ALA A 15 -5.46 0.78 -16.02
CA ALA A 15 -5.49 0.38 -14.62
C ALA A 15 -4.09 0.44 -13.98
N VAL A 16 -4.02 0.88 -12.72
CA VAL A 16 -2.79 0.82 -11.91
C VAL A 16 -2.60 -0.63 -11.44
N PRO A 17 -1.46 -1.30 -11.74
CA PRO A 17 -1.19 -2.62 -11.21
C PRO A 17 -1.21 -2.64 -9.67
N PRO A 18 -1.79 -3.67 -9.02
CA PRO A 18 -1.84 -3.73 -7.55
C PRO A 18 -0.47 -3.65 -6.88
N ASN A 19 0.56 -4.19 -7.51
CA ASN A 19 1.95 -4.18 -7.03
C ASN A 19 2.77 -2.96 -7.51
N LYS A 20 2.14 -1.97 -8.16
CA LYS A 20 2.84 -0.76 -8.58
C LYS A 20 3.37 -0.02 -7.35
N ALA A 21 4.68 0.24 -7.32
CA ALA A 21 5.31 0.97 -6.23
C ALA A 21 4.56 2.27 -5.89
N VAL A 22 4.42 2.55 -4.59
CA VAL A 22 3.80 3.75 -4.00
C VAL A 22 2.28 3.86 -4.19
N VAL A 23 1.75 3.53 -5.37
CA VAL A 23 0.36 3.85 -5.74
C VAL A 23 -0.53 2.63 -5.99
N GLY A 24 0.04 1.43 -6.07
CA GLY A 24 -0.72 0.19 -6.21
C GLY A 24 -1.46 -0.17 -4.93
N ASP A 25 -2.54 -0.94 -5.06
CA ASP A 25 -3.41 -1.30 -3.93
C ASP A 25 -2.69 -2.15 -2.87
N ASN A 26 -1.64 -2.87 -3.26
CA ASN A 26 -0.84 -3.70 -2.37
C ASN A 26 0.45 -3.01 -1.90
N ALA A 27 0.68 -1.73 -2.26
CA ALA A 27 1.93 -1.03 -1.96
C ALA A 27 2.21 -0.88 -0.45
N PHE A 28 1.17 -0.96 0.38
CA PHE A 28 1.22 -0.90 1.85
C PHE A 28 0.37 -2.00 2.48
N ALA A 29 0.25 -3.15 1.80
CA ALA A 29 -0.48 -4.32 2.31
C ALA A 29 0.50 -5.35 2.89
N HIS A 30 0.18 -5.88 4.07
CA HIS A 30 1.03 -6.82 4.81
C HIS A 30 0.27 -8.12 5.11
N GLU A 31 0.77 -9.24 4.59
CA GLU A 31 0.09 -10.54 4.70
C GLU A 31 0.76 -11.48 5.71
N SER A 32 2.09 -11.63 5.66
CA SER A 32 2.80 -12.57 6.53
C SER A 32 2.64 -12.18 8.00
N GLY A 33 2.35 -13.15 8.88
CA GLY A 33 2.15 -12.91 10.32
C GLY A 33 3.34 -12.20 10.98
N ILE A 34 4.58 -12.48 10.55
CA ILE A 34 5.77 -11.76 11.05
C ILE A 34 5.83 -10.32 10.54
N HIS A 35 5.35 -10.05 9.32
CA HIS A 35 5.30 -8.70 8.77
C HIS A 35 4.21 -7.87 9.45
N GLN A 36 3.03 -8.47 9.67
CA GLN A 36 1.96 -7.85 10.45
C GLN A 36 2.44 -7.50 11.86
N HIS A 37 3.10 -8.43 12.55
CA HIS A 37 3.68 -8.18 13.87
C HIS A 37 4.71 -7.03 13.81
N GLY A 38 5.61 -7.04 12.83
CA GLY A 38 6.59 -5.97 12.65
C GLY A 38 5.93 -4.60 12.48
N VAL A 39 4.91 -4.50 11.63
CA VAL A 39 4.19 -3.24 11.35
C VAL A 39 3.39 -2.77 12.56
N LEU A 40 2.77 -3.68 13.32
CA LEU A 40 2.03 -3.32 14.53
C LEU A 40 2.93 -2.79 15.66
N ASN A 41 4.17 -3.29 15.76
CA ASN A 41 5.13 -2.79 16.76
C ASN A 41 5.85 -1.52 16.29
N ASN A 42 6.34 -1.51 15.05
CA ASN A 42 7.01 -0.37 14.44
C ASN A 42 6.80 -0.41 12.91
N PRO A 43 5.91 0.45 12.36
CA PRO A 43 5.62 0.50 10.92
C PRO A 43 6.88 0.62 10.05
N LEU A 44 7.92 1.35 10.50
CA LEU A 44 9.16 1.55 9.75
C LEU A 44 9.93 0.24 9.48
N THR A 45 9.61 -0.84 10.18
CA THR A 45 10.18 -2.18 9.94
C THR A 45 9.88 -2.67 8.51
N TYR A 46 8.69 -2.36 7.99
CA TYR A 46 8.24 -2.81 6.66
C TYR A 46 7.63 -1.68 5.80
N GLU A 47 7.52 -0.47 6.32
CA GLU A 47 7.04 0.72 5.61
C GLU A 47 8.15 1.77 5.55
N ILE A 48 8.94 1.76 4.47
CA ILE A 48 10.04 2.72 4.27
C ILE A 48 9.57 4.18 4.14
N ILE A 49 8.29 4.38 3.82
CA ILE A 49 7.62 5.68 3.78
C ILE A 49 6.25 5.55 4.44
N ASN A 50 5.82 6.56 5.20
CA ASN A 50 4.47 6.58 5.77
C ASN A 50 3.43 6.69 4.61
N PRO A 51 2.45 5.77 4.51
CA PRO A 51 1.40 5.79 3.47
C PRO A 51 0.70 7.15 3.32
N GLU A 52 0.48 7.86 4.43
CA GLU A 52 -0.22 9.15 4.44
C GLU A 52 0.53 10.22 3.64
N THR A 53 1.87 10.17 3.66
CA THR A 53 2.73 11.14 2.95
C THR A 53 2.56 11.09 1.44
N VAL A 54 2.14 9.94 0.90
CA VAL A 54 1.88 9.76 -0.54
C VAL A 54 0.40 9.86 -0.89
N GLY A 55 -0.47 10.00 0.11
CA GLY A 55 -1.92 10.15 0.00
C GLY A 55 -2.70 8.84 0.07
N VAL A 56 -2.10 7.78 0.64
CA VAL A 56 -2.78 6.53 1.01
C VAL A 56 -3.24 6.66 2.46
N SER A 57 -4.55 6.51 2.72
CA SER A 57 -5.13 6.83 4.02
C SER A 57 -4.81 5.84 5.14
N ARG A 58 -4.42 4.60 4.80
CA ARG A 58 -4.00 3.58 5.77
C ARG A 58 -3.28 2.44 5.07
N ASN A 59 -2.44 1.73 5.81
CA ASN A 59 -1.97 0.40 5.42
C ASN A 59 -3.10 -0.64 5.55
N SER A 60 -2.87 -1.83 4.97
CA SER A 60 -3.83 -2.94 4.97
C SER A 60 -3.20 -4.17 5.59
N ILE A 61 -3.87 -4.77 6.57
CA ILE A 61 -3.56 -6.11 7.05
C ILE A 61 -4.40 -7.10 6.24
N ILE A 62 -3.73 -7.98 5.51
CA ILE A 62 -4.36 -9.03 4.72
C ILE A 62 -4.34 -10.32 5.55
N LEU A 63 -5.51 -10.87 5.87
CA LEU A 63 -5.63 -12.19 6.51
C LEU A 63 -5.45 -13.28 5.44
N GLY A 64 -4.21 -13.71 5.23
CA GLY A 64 -3.85 -14.85 4.39
C GLY A 64 -4.09 -16.20 5.09
N LYS A 65 -4.09 -17.30 4.31
CA LYS A 65 -4.29 -18.68 4.81
C LYS A 65 -2.99 -19.37 5.28
N HIS A 66 -1.89 -18.64 5.42
CA HIS A 66 -0.56 -19.17 5.71
C HIS A 66 -0.23 -19.12 7.19
#